data_AF-A0A445BFE1-F1
#
_entry.id   AF-A0A445BFE1-F1
#
_cell.length_a   1.000
_cell.length_b   1.000
_cell.length_c   1.000
_cell.angle_alpha   90.00
_cell.angle_beta   90.00
_cell.angle_gamma   90.00
#
_symmetry.space_group_name_H-M   'P 1'
#
loop_
_entity.id
_entity.type
_entity.pdbx_description
1 polymer ?
#
loop_
_entity_poly.entity_id
_entity_poly.type
_entity_poly.pdbx_seq_one_letter_code
_entity_poly.pdbx_strand_id
1 'polypeptide(L)'
;MSVWQLCTNIHGVAPIRACNQTEPKAPARTRPRVSPQLNRWSRARSIRSGRKLDRPVPRTQTLESTPATPPPPPSHPFSPSLDSDYADTLDGGAESTASKTIYIVSDGTGWTAEHCVNAALGQFDYCLVDHGCPVNTHLFSGIDDAEKLLEIVKQAAKEGALLVYTLADPSMASSANQACNLWGVPSTDVLGPITDAISSHLGVSPSGLPRGASGRSFPLSDDYFRRIEAVEFTIKQDDGASPGNLDKADIVLTGVSRTGKTPLSIYLAQKGYKVANVPIVMGVQIPRTLFQVDQKKVFGLTINPVVLQSIRKARAKTMGLTPESRTNYFDMDYVRGELEFAGKLFAQNPSWPVIDVTEKAIEETAAVVLRLFHDRKHNFLQGGKDEKNPFRVKEP
;
A
#
# COMPACT_ATOMS: atom_id res chain seq x y z
N MET A 1 -19.63 -10.05 47.39
CA MET A 1 -20.79 -10.58 48.14
C MET A 1 -22.03 -9.92 47.57
N SER A 2 -22.94 -10.74 47.05
CA SER A 2 -24.13 -10.34 46.31
C SER A 2 -25.23 -9.83 47.22
N VAL A 3 -25.99 -8.87 46.71
CA VAL A 3 -27.27 -8.45 47.28
C VAL A 3 -28.34 -9.47 46.87
N TRP A 4 -28.87 -10.14 47.89
CA TRP A 4 -30.05 -11.00 47.92
C TRP A 4 -31.28 -10.25 47.38
N GLN A 5 -31.96 -10.82 46.38
CA GLN A 5 -33.22 -11.60 46.52
C GLN A 5 -34.45 -10.80 46.97
N LEU A 6 -35.42 -10.71 46.05
CA LEU A 6 -36.85 -10.67 46.34
C LEU A 6 -37.48 -11.91 45.69
N CYS A 7 -37.95 -12.82 46.55
CA CYS A 7 -38.77 -13.98 46.22
C CYS A 7 -40.20 -13.53 45.88
N THR A 8 -40.93 -14.23 45.01
CA THR A 8 -41.97 -15.25 45.30
C THR A 8 -42.91 -15.23 44.06
N ASN A 9 -43.64 -16.25 43.59
CA ASN A 9 -44.05 -17.53 44.15
C ASN A 9 -44.74 -18.41 43.07
N ILE A 10 -44.90 -19.69 43.41
CA ILE A 10 -45.91 -20.69 42.97
C ILE A 10 -45.49 -21.78 41.97
N HIS A 11 -45.21 -22.93 42.59
CA HIS A 11 -45.62 -24.35 42.37
C HIS A 11 -45.75 -24.88 40.93
N GLY A 12 -45.32 -26.09 40.56
CA GLY A 12 -44.94 -27.30 41.29
C GLY A 12 -45.25 -28.53 40.42
N VAL A 13 -44.65 -29.68 40.76
CA VAL A 13 -44.82 -31.06 40.23
C VAL A 13 -43.78 -31.54 39.20
N ALA A 14 -43.24 -32.72 39.51
CA ALA A 14 -42.05 -33.40 38.99
C ALA A 14 -42.40 -34.58 38.02
N PRO A 15 -41.49 -35.53 37.70
CA PRO A 15 -40.96 -35.75 36.35
C PRO A 15 -41.46 -37.03 35.66
N ILE A 16 -41.35 -37.12 34.34
CA ILE A 16 -41.59 -38.38 33.60
C ILE A 16 -40.45 -38.69 32.63
N ARG A 17 -39.79 -39.83 32.93
CA ARG A 17 -39.04 -40.83 32.14
C ARG A 17 -38.54 -40.50 30.73
N ALA A 18 -37.28 -40.92 30.55
CA ALA A 18 -36.53 -41.09 29.31
C ALA A 18 -37.27 -41.88 28.22
N CYS A 19 -37.11 -41.43 26.97
CA CYS A 19 -37.33 -42.24 25.78
C CYS A 19 -36.21 -41.97 24.78
N ASN A 20 -35.42 -43.00 24.49
CA ASN A 20 -34.47 -43.06 23.37
C ASN A 20 -35.19 -42.80 22.04
N GLN A 21 -34.77 -41.79 21.28
CA GLN A 21 -35.04 -41.73 19.85
C GLN A 21 -33.81 -41.22 19.08
N THR A 22 -33.45 -42.04 18.10
CA THR A 22 -32.40 -41.94 17.07
C THR A 22 -32.38 -40.61 16.31
N GLU A 23 -31.20 -40.01 16.17
CA GLU A 23 -30.96 -38.87 15.28
C GLU A 23 -31.15 -39.23 13.80
N PRO A 24 -31.83 -38.40 12.99
CA PRO A 24 -31.83 -38.56 11.55
C PRO A 24 -30.60 -37.88 10.91
N LYS A 25 -29.91 -38.64 10.04
CA LYS A 25 -28.78 -38.20 9.20
C LYS A 25 -29.12 -36.93 8.40
N ALA A 26 -28.23 -35.93 8.47
CA ALA A 26 -28.27 -34.72 7.64
C ALA A 26 -28.16 -35.05 6.13
N PRO A 27 -28.89 -34.35 5.24
CA PRO A 27 -28.80 -34.57 3.80
C PRO A 27 -27.50 -34.01 3.23
N ALA A 28 -26.91 -34.76 2.29
CA ALA A 28 -25.67 -34.42 1.60
C ALA A 28 -25.82 -33.10 0.82
N ARG A 29 -24.95 -32.12 1.13
CA ARG A 29 -24.80 -30.87 0.37
C ARG A 29 -24.33 -31.18 -1.06
N THR A 30 -25.22 -31.01 -2.03
CA THR A 30 -24.86 -30.90 -3.45
C THR A 30 -24.02 -29.63 -3.66
N ARG A 31 -22.78 -29.81 -4.14
CA ARG A 31 -21.91 -28.69 -4.55
C ARG A 31 -22.57 -27.97 -5.73
N PRO A 32 -22.76 -26.64 -5.70
CA PRO A 32 -23.31 -25.93 -6.84
C PRO A 32 -22.34 -26.02 -8.03
N ARG A 33 -22.85 -26.37 -9.21
CA ARG A 33 -22.11 -26.33 -10.47
C ARG A 33 -21.68 -24.89 -10.75
N VAL A 34 -20.40 -24.59 -10.52
CA VAL A 34 -19.78 -23.31 -10.88
C VAL A 34 -19.73 -23.20 -12.41
N SER A 35 -20.17 -22.06 -12.96
CA SER A 35 -20.22 -21.85 -14.40
C SER A 35 -18.81 -21.90 -15.05
N PRO A 36 -18.67 -22.38 -16.29
CA PRO A 36 -17.38 -22.46 -16.99
C PRO A 36 -16.66 -21.10 -17.09
N GLN A 37 -17.42 -20.00 -17.09
CA GLN A 37 -16.90 -18.63 -17.10
C GLN A 37 -16.22 -18.27 -15.76
N LEU A 38 -16.82 -18.59 -14.61
CA LEU A 38 -16.23 -18.31 -13.29
C LEU A 38 -14.92 -19.08 -13.05
N ASN A 39 -14.77 -20.26 -13.66
CA ASN A 39 -13.53 -21.04 -13.66
C ASN A 39 -12.41 -20.44 -14.55
N ARG A 40 -12.74 -19.70 -15.60
CA ARG A 40 -11.74 -19.01 -16.41
C ARG A 40 -11.20 -17.78 -15.68
N TRP A 41 -12.08 -17.06 -14.98
CA TRP A 41 -11.69 -15.98 -14.08
C TRP A 41 -10.90 -16.52 -12.88
N SER A 42 -11.21 -17.73 -12.36
CA SER A 42 -10.42 -18.36 -11.28
C SER A 42 -8.99 -18.71 -11.71
N ARG A 43 -8.81 -19.19 -12.93
CA ARG A 43 -7.47 -19.45 -13.50
C ARG A 43 -6.69 -18.15 -13.72
N ALA A 44 -7.35 -17.09 -14.22
CA ALA A 44 -6.75 -15.75 -14.29
C ALA A 44 -6.42 -15.17 -12.89
N ARG A 45 -7.15 -15.58 -11.84
CA ARG A 45 -6.88 -15.27 -10.43
C ARG A 45 -5.66 -16.04 -9.88
N SER A 46 -5.51 -17.34 -10.14
CA SER A 46 -4.34 -18.11 -9.69
C SER A 46 -3.02 -17.57 -10.25
N ILE A 47 -3.04 -17.05 -11.48
CA ILE A 47 -1.90 -16.37 -12.11
C ILE A 47 -1.61 -14.99 -11.45
N ARG A 48 -2.60 -14.40 -10.77
CA ARG A 48 -2.48 -13.11 -10.04
C ARG A 48 -2.15 -13.24 -8.55
N SER A 49 -2.62 -14.28 -7.86
CA SER A 49 -2.47 -14.41 -6.41
C SER A 49 -1.23 -15.20 -5.97
N GLY A 50 -0.51 -15.86 -6.88
CA GLY A 50 0.71 -16.60 -6.54
C GLY A 50 0.49 -17.81 -5.63
N ARG A 51 -0.76 -18.29 -5.47
CA ARG A 51 -1.02 -19.52 -4.69
C ARG A 51 -0.63 -20.76 -5.49
N LYS A 52 0.17 -21.63 -4.85
CA LYS A 52 0.50 -22.98 -5.33
C LYS A 52 -0.78 -23.75 -5.66
N LEU A 53 -0.81 -24.37 -6.84
CA LEU A 53 -1.81 -25.37 -7.20
C LEU A 53 -1.40 -26.69 -6.54
N ASP A 54 -2.01 -27.04 -5.41
CA ASP A 54 -1.95 -28.41 -4.91
C ASP A 54 -2.73 -29.30 -5.88
N ARG A 55 -1.99 -30.17 -6.57
CA ARG A 55 -2.55 -31.19 -7.45
C ARG A 55 -2.94 -32.40 -6.60
N PRO A 56 -4.16 -32.94 -6.70
CA PRO A 56 -4.51 -34.16 -5.97
C PRO A 56 -3.81 -35.36 -6.63
N VAL A 57 -2.96 -36.03 -5.86
CA VAL A 57 -2.39 -37.34 -6.22
C VAL A 57 -3.42 -38.43 -5.85
N PRO A 58 -3.71 -39.42 -6.72
CA PRO A 58 -4.56 -40.55 -6.34
C PRO A 58 -3.85 -41.44 -5.32
N ARG A 59 -4.56 -41.80 -4.24
CA ARG A 59 -4.15 -42.80 -3.26
C ARG A 59 -4.17 -44.19 -3.89
N THR A 60 -3.07 -44.93 -3.74
CA THR A 60 -3.08 -46.40 -3.72
C THR A 60 -2.36 -46.85 -2.45
N GLN A 61 -3.04 -47.70 -1.68
CA GLN A 61 -2.54 -48.42 -0.50
C GLN A 61 -1.44 -49.41 -0.98
N THR A 62 -0.39 -49.74 -0.23
CA THR A 62 -0.39 -50.65 0.94
C THR A 62 1.03 -50.81 1.54
N LEU A 63 1.12 -50.97 2.88
CA LEU A 63 2.04 -51.80 3.72
C LEU A 63 3.58 -51.64 3.53
N GLU A 64 4.48 -51.61 4.52
CA GLU A 64 4.52 -52.15 5.88
C GLU A 64 5.78 -51.63 6.65
N SER A 65 5.69 -51.60 8.00
CA SER A 65 6.75 -51.74 9.04
C SER A 65 7.84 -50.66 9.31
N THR A 66 7.79 -50.14 10.55
CA THR A 66 8.81 -49.45 11.40
C THR A 66 9.88 -50.44 11.96
N PRO A 67 11.05 -50.05 12.56
CA PRO A 67 11.16 -49.03 13.64
C PRO A 67 12.48 -48.23 13.88
N ALA A 68 12.27 -47.12 14.62
CA ALA A 68 13.02 -46.48 15.73
C ALA A 68 14.53 -46.13 15.70
N THR A 69 14.79 -44.91 16.20
CA THR A 69 16.02 -44.10 16.40
C THR A 69 16.96 -44.57 17.53
N PRO A 70 18.19 -44.03 17.66
CA PRO A 70 18.43 -43.00 18.70
C PRO A 70 19.44 -41.87 18.31
N PRO A 71 19.55 -40.77 19.11
CA PRO A 71 20.38 -39.59 18.82
C PRO A 71 21.75 -39.59 19.54
N PRO A 72 22.74 -38.78 19.13
CA PRO A 72 23.93 -38.49 19.94
C PRO A 72 23.91 -37.12 20.66
N PRO A 73 24.73 -36.94 21.73
CA PRO A 73 24.58 -35.90 22.77
C PRO A 73 25.54 -34.69 22.60
N PRO A 74 25.48 -33.65 23.48
CA PRO A 74 26.13 -32.34 23.26
C PRO A 74 27.44 -32.15 24.06
N SER A 75 28.34 -31.27 23.57
CA SER A 75 29.40 -30.65 24.39
C SER A 75 30.01 -29.38 23.76
N HIS A 76 30.17 -28.35 24.58
CA HIS A 76 31.15 -27.24 24.53
C HIS A 76 32.05 -27.42 25.80
N PRO A 77 33.22 -26.75 26.04
CA PRO A 77 33.60 -25.38 25.63
C PRO A 77 35.14 -25.03 25.48
N PHE A 78 35.42 -23.74 25.18
CA PHE A 78 36.64 -22.90 25.41
C PHE A 78 37.93 -22.98 24.53
N SER A 79 38.47 -21.76 24.28
CA SER A 79 39.55 -21.19 23.41
C SER A 79 41.00 -21.42 23.93
N PRO A 80 42.09 -20.69 23.51
CA PRO A 80 42.44 -19.87 22.31
C PRO A 80 43.86 -20.17 21.72
N SER A 81 44.27 -19.59 20.58
CA SER A 81 45.71 -19.33 20.28
C SER A 81 45.95 -18.25 19.21
N LEU A 82 47.08 -17.56 19.38
CA LEU A 82 47.58 -16.31 18.80
C LEU A 82 48.48 -16.51 17.55
N ASP A 83 48.71 -15.37 16.88
CA ASP A 83 49.83 -14.96 16.00
C ASP A 83 49.91 -15.44 14.54
N SER A 84 49.85 -14.48 13.60
CA SER A 84 51.06 -14.01 12.89
C SER A 84 50.76 -12.92 11.86
N ASP A 85 51.62 -11.91 11.90
CA ASP A 85 51.71 -10.75 11.03
C ASP A 85 51.95 -11.10 9.56
N TYR A 86 51.24 -10.44 8.65
CA TYR A 86 51.77 -10.12 7.32
C TYR A 86 51.23 -8.77 6.87
N ALA A 87 52.14 -7.80 6.82
CA ALA A 87 51.94 -6.51 6.19
C ALA A 87 51.85 -6.70 4.67
N ASP A 88 50.81 -6.14 4.06
CA ASP A 88 50.84 -5.78 2.64
C ASP A 88 50.18 -4.40 2.49
N THR A 89 51.03 -3.38 2.43
CA THR A 89 50.67 -2.02 2.05
C THR A 89 50.54 -1.97 0.54
N LEU A 90 49.31 -2.07 0.06
CA LEU A 90 48.93 -1.59 -1.26
C LEU A 90 48.02 -0.37 -1.10
N ASP A 91 48.67 0.78 -1.30
CA ASP A 91 48.07 2.09 -1.45
C ASP A 91 47.13 2.11 -2.67
N GLY A 92 45.88 2.41 -2.37
CA GLY A 92 44.76 2.52 -3.27
C GLY A 92 43.60 3.09 -2.48
N GLY A 93 43.81 4.29 -1.91
CA GLY A 93 42.84 5.02 -1.09
C GLY A 93 41.57 5.36 -1.86
N ALA A 94 40.65 4.39 -1.94
CA ALA A 94 39.24 4.71 -1.98
C ALA A 94 38.88 5.23 -0.59
N GLU A 95 38.79 6.56 -0.44
CA GLU A 95 38.11 7.14 0.71
C GLU A 95 36.73 6.46 0.81
N SER A 96 36.57 5.60 1.81
CA SER A 96 35.26 5.12 2.24
C SER A 96 34.49 6.37 2.67
N THR A 97 33.72 6.94 1.74
CA THR A 97 32.83 8.07 1.99
C THR A 97 31.90 7.72 3.15
N ALA A 98 32.25 8.20 4.36
CA ALA A 98 31.45 7.95 5.55
C ALA A 98 30.03 8.45 5.31
N SER A 99 29.05 7.54 5.46
CA SER A 99 27.65 7.85 5.23
C SER A 99 27.21 9.03 6.08
N LYS A 100 26.57 10.01 5.45
CA LYS A 100 26.04 11.20 6.13
C LYS A 100 24.72 10.85 6.79
N THR A 101 24.57 11.27 8.03
CA THR A 101 23.40 10.88 8.82
C THR A 101 22.40 12.03 8.94
N ILE A 102 21.11 11.73 8.80
CA ILE A 102 19.99 12.65 9.01
C ILE A 102 19.12 12.08 10.13
N TYR A 103 18.98 12.84 11.21
CA TYR A 103 18.07 12.54 12.30
C TYR A 103 16.75 13.26 12.04
N ILE A 104 15.66 12.50 12.10
CA ILE A 104 14.30 12.98 11.87
C ILE A 104 13.56 12.89 13.20
N VAL A 105 13.19 14.03 13.78
CA VAL A 105 12.59 14.10 15.12
C VAL A 105 11.16 14.65 15.05
N SER A 106 10.22 13.98 15.73
CA SER A 106 8.83 14.44 15.82
C SER A 106 8.20 14.12 17.16
N ASP A 107 7.41 15.06 17.67
CA ASP A 107 6.50 14.87 18.81
C ASP A 107 5.24 14.05 18.46
N GLY A 108 5.07 13.72 17.17
CA GLY A 108 4.04 12.84 16.65
C GLY A 108 4.66 11.58 16.04
N THR A 109 4.24 11.25 14.82
CA THR A 109 4.69 10.02 14.15
C THR A 109 5.96 10.21 13.32
N GLY A 110 6.30 11.43 12.92
CA GLY A 110 7.47 11.73 12.08
C GLY A 110 7.31 11.49 10.58
N TRP A 111 6.21 10.89 10.13
CA TRP A 111 5.93 10.64 8.70
C TRP A 111 6.00 11.88 7.81
N THR A 112 5.61 13.05 8.32
CA THR A 112 5.67 14.30 7.55
C THR A 112 7.11 14.73 7.30
N ALA A 113 7.93 14.74 8.36
CA ALA A 113 9.34 15.09 8.26
C ALA A 113 10.09 14.10 7.37
N GLU A 114 9.81 12.80 7.52
CA GLU A 114 10.34 11.74 6.66
C GLU A 114 9.97 11.92 5.19
N HIS A 115 8.70 12.22 4.87
CA HIS A 115 8.30 12.52 3.50
C HIS A 115 9.02 13.75 2.93
N CYS A 116 9.18 14.81 3.72
CA CYS A 116 9.91 16.00 3.30
C CYS A 116 11.39 15.70 3.04
N VAL A 117 12.04 14.92 3.91
CA VAL A 117 13.44 14.48 3.71
C VAL A 117 13.56 13.63 2.46
N ASN A 118 12.70 12.63 2.27
CA ASN A 118 12.74 11.77 1.07
C ASN A 118 12.50 12.58 -0.22
N ALA A 119 11.57 13.53 -0.21
CA ALA A 119 11.34 14.41 -1.35
C ALA A 119 12.55 15.31 -1.64
N ALA A 120 13.22 15.83 -0.60
CA ALA A 120 14.43 16.63 -0.75
C ALA A 120 15.62 15.81 -1.25
N LEU A 121 15.79 14.57 -0.77
CA LEU A 121 16.84 13.66 -1.20
C LEU A 121 16.77 13.34 -2.70
N GLY A 122 15.57 13.30 -3.29
CA GLY A 122 15.40 13.14 -4.73
C GLY A 122 16.04 14.25 -5.59
N GLN A 123 16.40 15.40 -5.00
CA GLN A 123 17.18 16.43 -5.71
C GLN A 123 18.67 16.07 -5.84
N PHE A 124 19.12 15.01 -5.17
CA PHE A 124 20.51 14.58 -5.09
C PHE A 124 20.72 13.17 -5.66
N ASP A 125 19.77 12.63 -6.44
CA ASP A 125 19.84 11.28 -7.01
C ASP A 125 21.16 10.99 -7.73
N TYR A 126 21.70 11.97 -8.46
CA TYR A 126 23.01 11.85 -9.12
C TYR A 126 24.16 11.63 -8.13
N CYS A 127 24.17 12.29 -6.97
CA CYS A 127 25.19 12.07 -5.92
C CYS A 127 24.99 10.71 -5.23
N LEU A 128 23.73 10.38 -4.92
CA LEU A 128 23.35 9.21 -4.15
C LEU A 128 23.61 7.90 -4.90
N VAL A 129 23.35 7.88 -6.21
CA VAL A 129 23.45 6.67 -7.04
C VAL A 129 24.81 6.56 -7.74
N ASP A 130 25.32 7.67 -8.29
CA ASP A 130 26.49 7.63 -9.19
C ASP A 130 27.81 8.04 -8.53
N HIS A 131 27.78 8.84 -7.44
CA HIS A 131 28.99 9.42 -6.82
C HIS A 131 29.23 9.04 -5.36
N GLY A 132 28.52 8.04 -4.83
CA GLY A 132 28.84 7.46 -3.53
C GLY A 132 28.68 8.43 -2.36
N CYS A 133 27.57 9.18 -2.32
CA CYS A 133 27.21 10.05 -1.19
C CYS A 133 26.18 9.36 -0.26
N PRO A 134 26.45 8.21 0.38
CA PRO A 134 25.41 7.48 1.11
C PRO A 134 24.82 8.34 2.24
N VAL A 135 23.50 8.28 2.37
CA VAL A 135 22.74 8.97 3.42
C VAL A 135 21.97 7.94 4.23
N ASN A 136 22.09 8.04 5.56
CA ASN A 136 21.32 7.24 6.51
C ASN A 136 20.31 8.12 7.24
N THR A 137 19.04 7.74 7.25
CA THR A 137 17.99 8.44 7.99
C THR A 137 17.59 7.68 9.25
N HIS A 138 17.50 8.36 10.39
CA HIS A 138 17.05 7.80 11.67
C HIS A 138 15.81 8.54 12.18
N LEU A 139 14.71 7.83 12.36
CA LEU A 139 13.44 8.40 12.81
C LEU A 139 13.25 8.25 14.32
N PHE A 140 13.00 9.37 14.99
CA PHE A 140 12.65 9.48 16.40
C PHE A 140 11.24 10.06 16.52
N SER A 141 10.26 9.18 16.78
CA SER A 141 8.84 9.54 16.92
C SER A 141 8.43 9.66 18.39
N GLY A 142 7.40 10.45 18.67
CA GLY A 142 6.85 10.64 20.02
C GLY A 142 7.80 11.35 20.97
N ILE A 143 8.60 12.29 20.47
CA ILE A 143 9.53 13.08 21.28
C ILE A 143 8.80 14.31 21.81
N ASP A 144 8.18 14.16 22.97
CA ASP A 144 7.41 15.19 23.69
C ASP A 144 8.09 15.67 24.98
N ASP A 145 9.34 15.25 25.21
CA ASP A 145 10.12 15.54 26.41
C ASP A 145 11.45 16.21 26.07
N ALA A 146 11.78 17.27 26.82
CA ALA A 146 12.95 18.10 26.56
C ALA A 146 14.27 17.38 26.86
N GLU A 147 14.30 16.48 27.85
CA GLU A 147 15.51 15.72 28.19
C GLU A 147 15.85 14.74 27.08
N LYS A 148 14.86 13.98 26.59
CA LYS A 148 15.02 13.08 25.43
C LYS A 148 15.46 13.83 24.18
N LEU A 149 14.86 14.98 23.90
CA LEU A 149 15.25 15.83 22.77
C LEU A 149 16.73 16.23 22.88
N LEU A 150 17.18 16.63 24.08
CA LEU A 150 18.57 16.99 24.32
C LEU A 150 19.53 15.80 24.16
N GLU A 151 19.13 14.60 24.59
CA GLU A 151 19.91 13.37 24.37
C GLU A 151 20.07 13.07 22.88
N ILE A 152 19.00 13.21 22.09
CA ILE A 152 19.02 13.02 20.64
C ILE A 152 19.96 14.04 19.98
N VAL A 153 19.89 15.32 20.36
CA VAL A 153 20.78 16.37 19.83
C VAL A 153 22.24 16.08 20.18
N LYS A 154 22.53 15.66 21.41
CA LYS A 154 23.89 15.26 21.82
C LYS A 154 24.41 14.08 20.99
N GLN A 155 23.54 13.11 20.69
CA GLN A 155 23.92 11.98 19.85
C GLN A 155 24.16 12.42 18.39
N ALA A 156 23.29 13.28 17.84
CA ALA A 156 23.46 13.87 16.52
C ALA A 156 24.80 14.62 16.40
N ALA A 157 25.21 15.35 17.45
CA ALA A 157 26.50 16.03 17.48
C ALA A 157 27.69 15.07 17.40
N LYS A 158 27.63 13.95 18.13
CA LYS A 158 28.69 12.92 18.09
C LYS A 158 28.82 12.27 16.71
N GLU A 159 27.70 12.10 16.02
CA GLU A 159 27.65 11.46 14.69
C GLU A 159 27.80 12.46 13.53
N GLY A 160 27.86 13.77 13.81
CA GLY A 160 27.88 14.80 12.78
C GLY A 160 26.61 14.79 11.91
N ALA A 161 25.46 14.48 12.51
CA ALA A 161 24.19 14.33 11.81
C ALA A 161 23.47 15.67 11.60
N LEU A 162 22.66 15.77 10.55
CA LEU A 162 21.68 16.84 10.35
C LEU A 162 20.40 16.53 11.15
N LEU A 163 19.89 17.50 11.93
CA LEU A 163 18.63 17.34 12.66
C LEU A 163 17.46 18.00 11.92
N VAL A 164 16.59 17.20 11.32
CA VAL A 164 15.34 17.64 10.72
C VAL A 164 14.20 17.36 11.70
N TYR A 165 13.37 18.34 12.04
CA TYR A 165 12.35 18.14 13.07
C TYR A 165 11.00 18.78 12.75
N THR A 166 9.97 18.25 13.41
CA THR A 166 8.61 18.82 13.47
C THR A 166 8.12 18.74 14.90
N LEU A 167 8.07 19.88 15.58
CA LEU A 167 7.64 20.00 16.98
C LEU A 167 6.54 21.06 17.05
N ALA A 168 5.35 20.66 17.50
CA ALA A 168 4.17 21.51 17.58
C ALA A 168 4.25 22.49 18.77
N ASP A 169 4.89 22.09 19.87
CA ASP A 169 5.13 22.96 21.03
C ASP A 169 6.26 23.96 20.71
N PRO A 170 5.99 25.27 20.72
CA PRO A 170 6.99 26.30 20.45
C PRO A 170 8.19 26.26 21.42
N SER A 171 7.97 25.85 22.67
CA SER A 171 9.03 25.75 23.66
C SER A 171 10.00 24.60 23.33
N MET A 172 9.47 23.48 22.86
CA MET A 172 10.25 22.34 22.38
C MET A 172 11.01 22.68 21.09
N ALA A 173 10.36 23.35 20.13
CA ALA A 173 11.01 23.81 18.90
C ALA A 173 12.16 24.80 19.19
N SER A 174 11.94 25.76 20.11
CA SER A 174 12.99 26.68 20.57
C SER A 174 14.13 25.94 21.28
N SER A 175 13.81 24.96 22.11
CA SER A 175 14.81 24.15 22.83
C SER A 175 15.67 23.32 21.86
N ALA A 176 15.06 22.74 20.82
CA ALA A 176 15.76 22.04 19.75
C ALA A 176 16.75 22.97 19.05
N ASN A 177 16.29 24.15 18.62
CA ASN A 177 17.13 25.13 17.94
C ASN A 177 18.32 25.58 18.81
N GLN A 178 18.05 25.95 20.07
CA GLN A 178 19.09 26.38 21.01
C GLN A 178 20.11 25.26 21.29
N ALA A 179 19.64 24.03 21.51
CA ALA A 179 20.52 22.88 21.73
C ALA A 179 21.37 22.61 20.48
N CYS A 180 20.79 22.61 19.29
CA CYS A 180 21.52 22.43 18.05
C CYS A 180 22.61 23.48 17.86
N ASN A 181 22.30 24.76 18.10
CA ASN A 181 23.29 25.84 18.02
C ASN A 181 24.43 25.66 19.03
N LEU A 182 24.11 25.25 20.27
CA LEU A 182 25.10 25.02 21.32
C LEU A 182 26.06 23.86 20.98
N TRP A 183 25.53 22.79 20.39
CA TRP A 183 26.31 21.58 20.05
C TRP A 183 26.87 21.60 18.61
N GLY A 184 26.67 22.68 17.86
CA GLY A 184 27.15 22.81 16.47
C GLY A 184 26.46 21.86 15.49
N VAL A 185 25.22 21.43 15.79
CA VAL A 185 24.43 20.53 14.95
C VAL A 185 23.61 21.33 13.96
N PRO A 186 23.76 21.13 12.64
CA PRO A 186 22.88 21.78 11.67
C PRO A 186 21.45 21.25 11.87
N SER A 187 20.46 22.14 11.83
CA SER A 187 19.07 21.76 12.07
C SER A 187 18.07 22.55 11.25
N THR A 188 16.86 22.00 11.07
CA THR A 188 15.77 22.63 10.32
C THR A 188 14.42 22.21 10.88
N ASP A 189 13.58 23.20 11.22
CA ASP A 189 12.16 23.01 11.46
C ASP A 189 11.40 23.00 10.12
N VAL A 190 10.79 21.85 9.79
CA VAL A 190 10.11 21.66 8.51
C VAL A 190 8.73 22.31 8.49
N LEU A 191 8.02 22.31 9.63
CA LEU A 191 6.61 22.71 9.67
C LEU A 191 6.40 24.09 10.32
N GLY A 192 7.34 24.60 11.11
CA GLY A 192 7.26 25.93 11.72
C GLY A 192 6.87 27.02 10.71
N PRO A 193 7.64 27.23 9.62
CA PRO A 193 7.33 28.27 8.63
C PRO A 193 5.95 28.10 7.95
N ILE A 194 5.52 26.87 7.71
CA ILE A 194 4.22 26.57 7.10
C ILE A 194 3.10 26.86 8.09
N THR A 195 3.29 26.51 9.36
CA THR A 195 2.33 26.74 10.44
C THR A 195 2.13 28.23 10.67
N ASP A 196 3.20 29.01 10.65
CA ASP A 196 3.14 30.48 10.79
C ASP A 196 2.42 31.14 9.61
N ALA A 197 2.68 30.68 8.39
CA ALA A 197 1.98 31.17 7.20
C ALA A 197 0.47 30.87 7.25
N ILE A 198 0.08 29.67 7.67
CA ILE A 198 -1.34 29.30 7.84
C ILE A 198 -1.96 30.13 8.96
N SER A 199 -1.28 30.29 10.10
CA SER A 199 -1.76 31.11 11.22
C SER A 199 -2.04 32.55 10.78
N SER A 200 -1.11 33.14 10.04
CA SER A 200 -1.23 34.49 9.50
C SER A 200 -2.39 34.61 8.51
N HIS A 201 -2.58 33.60 7.64
CA HIS A 201 -3.66 33.58 6.67
C HIS A 201 -5.05 33.41 7.31
N LEU A 202 -5.16 32.57 8.35
CA LEU A 202 -6.41 32.31 9.06
C LEU A 202 -6.72 33.36 10.13
N GLY A 203 -5.73 34.12 10.59
CA GLY A 203 -5.86 35.05 11.72
C GLY A 203 -6.06 34.34 13.06
N VAL A 204 -5.55 33.10 13.20
CA VAL A 204 -5.73 32.26 14.39
C VAL A 204 -4.38 31.68 14.81
N SER A 205 -4.06 31.78 16.10
CA SER A 205 -2.82 31.21 16.65
C SER A 205 -2.83 29.68 16.60
N PRO A 206 -1.68 29.03 16.32
CA PRO A 206 -1.56 27.58 16.35
C PRO A 206 -1.86 27.05 17.76
N SER A 207 -2.38 25.82 17.85
CA SER A 207 -2.70 25.25 19.17
C SER A 207 -1.48 24.97 20.04
N GLY A 208 -0.27 24.86 19.47
CA GLY A 208 0.95 24.51 20.21
C GLY A 208 0.98 23.08 20.74
N LEU A 209 0.01 22.23 20.39
CA LEU A 209 -0.17 20.90 20.96
C LEU A 209 0.05 19.81 19.90
N PRO A 210 0.86 18.78 20.20
CA PRO A 210 1.01 17.61 19.31
C PRO A 210 -0.30 16.85 19.15
N ARG A 211 -0.38 16.02 18.11
CA ARG A 211 -1.57 15.21 17.80
C ARG A 211 -1.93 14.21 18.91
N GLY A 212 -0.92 13.70 19.62
CA GLY A 212 -1.08 12.73 20.71
C GLY A 212 -1.27 13.35 22.10
N ALA A 213 -1.34 14.68 22.24
CA ALA A 213 -1.40 15.34 23.54
C ALA A 213 -2.63 14.93 24.36
N SER A 214 -2.41 14.64 25.65
CA SER A 214 -3.46 14.37 26.64
C SER A 214 -4.52 15.48 26.65
N GLY A 215 -5.80 15.11 26.54
CA GLY A 215 -6.92 16.06 26.48
C GLY A 215 -7.46 16.35 25.08
N ARG A 216 -6.80 15.86 24.02
CA ARG A 216 -7.34 15.84 22.65
C ARG A 216 -7.83 14.44 22.28
N SER A 217 -9.11 14.18 22.52
CA SER A 217 -9.83 13.15 21.77
C SER A 217 -10.51 13.85 20.59
N PHE A 218 -9.80 13.99 19.47
CA PHE A 218 -10.50 14.32 18.24
C PHE A 218 -11.23 13.05 17.79
N PRO A 219 -12.57 13.06 17.68
CA PRO A 219 -13.24 11.96 17.01
C PRO A 219 -12.63 11.83 15.62
N LEU A 220 -12.36 10.58 15.20
CA LEU A 220 -11.89 10.30 13.86
C LEU A 220 -12.86 10.94 12.86
N SER A 221 -12.32 11.68 11.89
CA SER A 221 -13.14 12.47 10.96
C SER A 221 -13.97 11.57 10.04
N ASP A 222 -15.04 12.11 9.47
CA ASP A 222 -15.78 11.43 8.40
C ASP A 222 -14.87 11.06 7.22
N ASP A 223 -13.86 11.88 6.95
CA ASP A 223 -12.84 11.58 5.93
C ASP A 223 -12.01 10.34 6.27
N TYR A 224 -11.68 10.13 7.55
CA TYR A 224 -11.03 8.89 8.00
C TYR A 224 -11.92 7.67 7.72
N PHE A 225 -13.18 7.71 8.14
CA PHE A 225 -14.11 6.59 7.92
C PHE A 225 -14.37 6.33 6.43
N ARG A 226 -14.45 7.39 5.62
CA ARG A 226 -14.53 7.29 4.16
C ARG A 226 -13.33 6.55 3.57
N ARG A 227 -12.11 6.83 4.05
CA ARG A 227 -10.90 6.11 3.61
C ARG A 227 -10.94 4.64 3.99
N ILE A 228 -11.39 4.30 5.20
CA ILE A 228 -11.56 2.90 5.62
C ILE A 228 -12.55 2.18 4.69
N GLU A 229 -13.71 2.78 4.43
CA GLU A 229 -14.71 2.19 3.53
C GLU A 229 -14.16 2.01 2.10
N ALA A 230 -13.40 2.99 1.60
CA ALA A 230 -12.76 2.93 0.29
C ALA A 230 -11.73 1.79 0.20
N VAL A 231 -10.89 1.63 1.23
CA VAL A 231 -9.90 0.54 1.31
C VAL A 231 -10.59 -0.82 1.37
N GLU A 232 -11.59 -0.98 2.23
CA GLU A 232 -12.34 -2.23 2.33
C GLU A 232 -13.01 -2.60 1.01
N PHE A 233 -13.68 -1.63 0.37
CA PHE A 233 -14.32 -1.84 -0.93
C PHE A 233 -13.30 -2.34 -1.96
N THR A 234 -12.15 -1.68 -2.03
CA THR A 234 -11.11 -1.93 -3.04
C THR A 234 -10.46 -3.31 -2.84
N ILE A 235 -10.12 -3.69 -1.61
CA ILE A 235 -9.58 -5.02 -1.29
C ILE A 235 -10.59 -6.11 -1.67
N LYS A 236 -11.87 -5.93 -1.29
CA LYS A 236 -12.95 -6.87 -1.66
C LYS A 236 -13.12 -7.01 -3.18
N GLN A 237 -12.84 -5.96 -3.95
CA GLN A 237 -12.92 -6.01 -5.42
C GLN A 237 -11.69 -6.65 -6.08
N ASP A 238 -10.49 -6.49 -5.53
CA ASP A 238 -9.27 -7.07 -6.11
C ASP A 238 -9.24 -8.62 -6.00
N ASP A 239 -9.74 -9.16 -4.88
CA ASP A 239 -9.75 -10.60 -4.59
C ASP A 239 -10.84 -11.41 -5.34
N GLY A 240 -11.83 -10.75 -5.92
CA GLY A 240 -12.94 -11.44 -6.58
C GLY A 240 -14.00 -10.48 -7.13
N ALA A 241 -13.74 -9.95 -8.32
CA ALA A 241 -14.67 -9.08 -9.04
C ALA A 241 -16.09 -9.65 -9.04
N SER A 242 -16.99 -8.96 -8.34
CA SER A 242 -18.43 -9.11 -8.51
C SER A 242 -18.87 -8.04 -9.50
N PRO A 243 -19.34 -8.40 -10.72
CA PRO A 243 -19.69 -7.43 -11.75
C PRO A 243 -20.64 -6.32 -11.30
N GLY A 244 -21.49 -6.59 -10.30
CA GLY A 244 -22.46 -5.64 -9.75
C GLY A 244 -21.88 -4.56 -8.82
N ASN A 245 -20.59 -4.61 -8.48
CA ASN A 245 -19.97 -3.57 -7.66
C ASN A 245 -19.24 -2.49 -8.48
N LEU A 246 -19.11 -2.64 -9.80
CA LEU A 246 -18.50 -1.60 -10.64
C LEU A 246 -19.27 -0.27 -10.58
N ASP A 247 -20.60 -0.32 -10.43
CA ASP A 247 -21.42 0.89 -10.32
C ASP A 247 -21.11 1.69 -9.05
N LYS A 248 -20.73 1.00 -7.97
CA LYS A 248 -20.40 1.60 -6.67
C LYS A 248 -18.97 2.15 -6.58
N ALA A 249 -18.12 1.84 -7.55
CA ALA A 249 -16.75 2.35 -7.58
C ALA A 249 -16.74 3.83 -8.01
N ASP A 250 -15.90 4.62 -7.36
CA ASP A 250 -15.58 5.99 -7.79
C ASP A 250 -14.67 5.96 -9.02
N ILE A 251 -13.72 5.01 -9.06
CA ILE A 251 -12.70 4.87 -10.10
C ILE A 251 -12.67 3.40 -10.55
N VAL A 252 -12.65 3.16 -11.85
CA VAL A 252 -12.48 1.83 -12.45
C VAL A 252 -11.19 1.79 -13.23
N LEU A 253 -10.24 0.96 -12.82
CA LEU A 253 -8.97 0.76 -13.51
C LEU A 253 -9.05 -0.46 -14.41
N THR A 254 -8.71 -0.30 -15.69
CA THR A 254 -8.65 -1.42 -16.65
C THR A 254 -7.33 -1.46 -17.40
N GLY A 255 -6.84 -2.65 -17.73
CA GLY A 255 -5.53 -2.83 -18.35
C GLY A 255 -5.01 -4.26 -18.26
N VAL A 256 -3.93 -4.56 -18.98
CA VAL A 256 -3.32 -5.89 -19.04
C VAL A 256 -2.68 -6.30 -17.71
N SER A 257 -2.46 -7.60 -17.48
CA SER A 257 -1.79 -8.05 -16.24
C SER A 257 -0.42 -7.38 -16.05
N ARG A 258 -0.10 -6.93 -14.83
CA ARG A 258 1.13 -6.21 -14.44
C ARG A 258 1.23 -4.71 -14.75
N THR A 259 0.17 -4.04 -15.17
CA THR A 259 0.15 -2.56 -15.27
C THR A 259 0.00 -1.82 -13.93
N GLY A 260 0.45 -2.40 -12.81
CA GLY A 260 0.36 -1.74 -11.49
C GLY A 260 -1.04 -1.53 -10.89
N LYS A 261 -2.11 -2.12 -11.45
CA LYS A 261 -3.51 -1.93 -10.97
C LYS A 261 -3.71 -2.13 -9.47
N THR A 262 -3.27 -3.25 -8.90
CA THR A 262 -3.51 -3.57 -7.48
C THR A 262 -2.84 -2.54 -6.56
N PRO A 263 -1.52 -2.26 -6.66
CA PRO A 263 -0.89 -1.18 -5.89
C PRO A 263 -1.56 0.18 -6.09
N LEU A 264 -1.85 0.56 -7.34
CA LEU A 264 -2.49 1.83 -7.66
C LEU A 264 -3.88 1.96 -7.03
N SER A 265 -4.70 0.91 -7.11
CA SER A 265 -6.04 0.90 -6.52
C SER A 265 -6.00 1.06 -5.01
N ILE A 266 -5.06 0.40 -4.33
CA ILE A 266 -4.90 0.51 -2.87
C ILE A 266 -4.44 1.93 -2.50
N TYR A 267 -3.49 2.50 -3.23
CA TYR A 267 -3.01 3.86 -3.01
C TYR A 267 -4.15 4.88 -3.16
N LEU A 268 -4.94 4.79 -4.23
CA LEU A 268 -6.12 5.63 -4.44
C LEU A 268 -7.17 5.43 -3.34
N ALA A 269 -7.35 4.20 -2.85
CA ALA A 269 -8.26 3.91 -1.75
C ALA A 269 -7.83 4.55 -0.43
N GLN A 270 -6.53 4.61 -0.15
CA GLN A 270 -5.97 5.36 1.00
C GLN A 270 -6.25 6.87 0.91
N LYS A 271 -6.48 7.39 -0.29
CA LYS A 271 -6.93 8.78 -0.54
C LYS A 271 -8.47 8.93 -0.49
N GLY A 272 -9.23 7.86 -0.21
CA GLY A 272 -10.67 7.90 0.00
C GLY A 272 -11.53 7.57 -1.23
N TYR A 273 -10.96 6.92 -2.25
CA TYR A 273 -11.67 6.53 -3.48
C TYR A 273 -11.96 5.03 -3.52
N LYS A 274 -13.21 4.65 -3.75
CA LYS A 274 -13.60 3.26 -4.00
C LYS A 274 -13.11 2.86 -5.39
N VAL A 275 -12.08 1.99 -5.47
CA VAL A 275 -11.49 1.59 -6.74
C VAL A 275 -11.86 0.16 -7.10
N ALA A 276 -12.21 -0.09 -8.37
CA ALA A 276 -12.43 -1.43 -8.89
C ALA A 276 -11.49 -1.74 -10.06
N ASN A 277 -10.90 -2.93 -10.05
CA ASN A 277 -9.94 -3.37 -11.06
C ASN A 277 -10.62 -4.32 -12.07
N VAL A 278 -10.73 -3.90 -13.33
CA VAL A 278 -11.24 -4.74 -14.43
C VAL A 278 -10.10 -5.15 -15.35
N PRO A 279 -9.62 -6.39 -15.25
CA PRO A 279 -8.48 -6.83 -16.04
C PRO A 279 -8.83 -7.08 -17.51
N ILE A 280 -7.86 -6.82 -18.38
CA ILE A 280 -7.90 -7.22 -19.78
C ILE A 280 -7.03 -8.47 -19.93
N VAL A 281 -7.61 -9.55 -20.47
CA VAL A 281 -6.92 -10.81 -20.76
C VAL A 281 -7.46 -11.35 -22.08
N MET A 282 -6.56 -11.69 -23.02
CA MET A 282 -6.97 -12.26 -24.30
C MET A 282 -7.79 -13.54 -24.13
N GLY A 283 -8.87 -13.68 -24.91
CA GLY A 283 -9.75 -14.85 -24.87
C GLY A 283 -10.66 -14.93 -23.63
N VAL A 284 -10.67 -13.90 -22.78
CA VAL A 284 -11.64 -13.73 -21.69
C VAL A 284 -12.58 -12.59 -22.07
N GLN A 285 -13.88 -12.86 -22.06
CA GLN A 285 -14.88 -11.84 -22.33
C GLN A 285 -14.87 -10.77 -21.23
N ILE A 286 -14.79 -9.51 -21.63
CA ILE A 286 -14.85 -8.35 -20.76
C ILE A 286 -16.28 -8.24 -20.18
N PRO A 287 -16.43 -8.00 -18.87
CA PRO A 287 -17.76 -7.94 -18.25
C PRO A 287 -18.57 -6.79 -18.85
N ARG A 288 -19.82 -7.07 -19.24
CA ARG A 288 -20.72 -6.07 -19.83
C ARG A 288 -20.92 -4.86 -18.93
N THR A 289 -20.86 -5.06 -17.61
CA THR A 289 -21.00 -4.00 -16.61
C THR A 289 -19.92 -2.91 -16.75
N LEU A 290 -18.72 -3.22 -17.27
CA LEU A 290 -17.70 -2.21 -17.56
C LEU A 290 -18.18 -1.15 -18.58
N PHE A 291 -19.03 -1.55 -19.53
CA PHE A 291 -19.56 -0.66 -20.56
C PHE A 291 -20.88 0.02 -20.14
N GLN A 292 -21.46 -0.42 -19.01
CA GLN A 292 -22.74 0.09 -18.51
C GLN A 292 -22.56 1.13 -17.39
N VAL A 293 -21.42 1.10 -16.69
CA VAL A 293 -21.10 2.10 -15.68
C VAL A 293 -20.88 3.48 -16.31
N ASP A 294 -20.86 4.54 -15.51
CA ASP A 294 -20.41 5.85 -16.01
C ASP A 294 -19.01 5.73 -16.64
N GLN A 295 -18.91 6.02 -17.93
CA GLN A 295 -17.67 5.88 -18.70
C GLN A 295 -16.63 6.93 -18.30
N LYS A 296 -17.02 8.00 -17.59
CA LYS A 296 -16.11 9.05 -17.09
C LYS A 296 -15.21 8.59 -15.95
N LYS A 297 -15.59 7.53 -15.24
CA LYS A 297 -14.79 6.94 -14.14
C LYS A 297 -13.91 5.76 -14.57
N VAL A 298 -13.91 5.39 -15.85
CA VAL A 298 -13.08 4.28 -16.37
C VAL A 298 -11.75 4.84 -16.89
N PHE A 299 -10.65 4.24 -16.43
CA PHE A 299 -9.28 4.60 -16.80
C PHE A 299 -8.53 3.36 -17.32
N GLY A 300 -8.03 3.46 -18.54
CA GLY A 300 -7.16 2.47 -19.15
C GLY A 300 -5.72 2.66 -18.68
N LEU A 301 -5.02 1.56 -18.40
CA LEU A 301 -3.60 1.53 -18.09
C LEU A 301 -2.88 0.71 -19.16
N THR A 302 -1.87 1.33 -19.77
CA THR A 302 -0.98 0.69 -20.73
C THR A 302 0.47 0.77 -20.25
N ILE A 303 1.34 -0.02 -20.85
CA ILE A 303 2.75 -0.13 -20.46
C ILE A 303 3.59 -0.53 -21.68
N ASN A 304 4.83 -0.10 -21.71
CA ASN A 304 5.82 -0.52 -22.70
C ASN A 304 5.99 -2.05 -22.69
N PRO A 305 5.98 -2.71 -23.86
CA PRO A 305 6.05 -4.18 -23.95
C PRO A 305 7.34 -4.77 -23.37
N VAL A 306 8.48 -4.08 -23.50
CA VAL A 306 9.79 -4.54 -22.98
C VAL A 306 9.79 -4.51 -21.46
N VAL A 307 9.31 -3.41 -20.86
CA VAL A 307 9.19 -3.26 -19.41
C VAL A 307 8.14 -4.24 -18.85
N LEU A 308 7.02 -4.43 -19.53
CA LEU A 308 6.02 -5.42 -19.14
C LEU A 308 6.60 -6.84 -19.13
N GLN A 309 7.39 -7.18 -20.14
CA GLN A 309 8.06 -8.48 -20.18
C GLN A 309 9.03 -8.65 -19.01
N SER A 310 9.86 -7.65 -18.72
CA SER A 310 10.84 -7.72 -17.63
C SER A 310 10.15 -7.93 -16.27
N ILE A 311 9.06 -7.21 -15.99
CA ILE A 311 8.25 -7.38 -14.78
C ILE A 311 7.66 -8.79 -14.70
N ARG A 312 7.14 -9.33 -15.82
CA ARG A 312 6.59 -10.69 -15.86
C ARG A 312 7.65 -11.76 -15.66
N LYS A 313 8.83 -11.60 -16.25
CA LYS A 313 10.00 -12.48 -16.06
C LYS A 313 10.45 -12.48 -14.59
N ALA A 314 10.61 -11.29 -13.99
CA ALA A 314 11.00 -11.17 -12.58
C ALA A 314 10.02 -11.90 -11.67
N ARG A 315 8.71 -11.69 -11.88
CA ARG A 315 7.69 -12.37 -11.09
C ARG A 315 7.64 -13.88 -11.31
N ALA A 316 7.81 -14.36 -12.55
CA ALA A 316 7.84 -15.80 -12.83
C ALA A 316 8.97 -16.49 -12.05
N LYS A 317 10.15 -15.85 -11.99
CA LYS A 317 11.28 -16.31 -11.15
C LYS A 317 10.91 -16.39 -9.67
N THR A 318 10.30 -15.35 -9.11
CA THR A 318 9.84 -15.34 -7.70
C THR A 318 8.81 -16.43 -7.41
N MET A 319 8.01 -16.83 -8.40
CA MET A 319 7.01 -17.90 -8.25
C MET A 319 7.59 -19.32 -8.43
N GLY A 320 8.90 -19.46 -8.64
CA GLY A 320 9.55 -20.76 -8.86
C GLY A 320 9.10 -21.45 -10.15
N LEU A 321 8.54 -20.70 -11.11
CA LEU A 321 8.21 -21.23 -12.43
C LEU A 321 9.48 -21.28 -13.27
N THR A 322 9.89 -22.48 -13.68
CA THR A 322 11.04 -22.65 -14.58
C THR A 322 10.68 -22.18 -16.00
N PRO A 323 11.66 -21.75 -16.82
CA PRO A 323 11.44 -21.39 -18.22
C PRO A 323 10.78 -22.51 -19.04
N GLU A 324 10.92 -23.77 -18.62
CA GLU A 324 10.29 -24.93 -19.28
C GLU A 324 8.78 -25.06 -18.99
N SER A 325 8.27 -24.33 -17.98
CA SER A 325 6.84 -24.22 -17.72
C SER A 325 6.20 -23.39 -18.82
N ARG A 326 5.68 -24.05 -19.87
CA ARG A 326 5.00 -23.53 -21.10
C ARG A 326 3.91 -22.46 -20.85
N THR A 327 4.27 -21.36 -20.23
CA THR A 327 3.42 -20.21 -20.00
C THR A 327 3.90 -19.14 -20.95
N ASN A 328 3.14 -18.95 -22.03
CA ASN A 328 3.31 -17.88 -23.01
C ASN A 328 3.22 -16.46 -22.38
N TYR A 329 3.14 -16.36 -21.06
CA TYR A 329 2.81 -15.18 -20.27
C TYR A 329 3.84 -14.05 -20.40
N PHE A 330 5.12 -14.40 -20.55
CA PHE A 330 6.23 -13.46 -20.75
C PHE A 330 6.88 -13.57 -22.13
N ASP A 331 6.28 -14.32 -23.06
CA ASP A 331 6.70 -14.33 -24.45
C ASP A 331 6.40 -12.97 -25.10
N MET A 332 7.33 -12.46 -25.94
CA MET A 332 7.17 -11.12 -26.50
C MET A 332 5.98 -11.00 -27.44
N ASP A 333 5.70 -12.03 -28.23
CA ASP A 333 4.61 -11.98 -29.21
C ASP A 333 3.26 -12.08 -28.51
N TYR A 334 3.18 -12.88 -27.44
CA TYR A 334 2.01 -12.88 -26.56
C TYR A 334 1.80 -11.53 -25.86
N VAL A 335 2.85 -10.92 -25.32
CA VAL A 335 2.79 -9.62 -24.65
C VAL A 335 2.31 -8.53 -25.62
N ARG A 336 2.86 -8.50 -26.85
CA ARG A 336 2.42 -7.58 -27.91
C ARG A 336 0.97 -7.81 -28.26
N GLY A 337 0.56 -9.06 -28.51
CA GLY A 337 -0.82 -9.39 -28.83
C GLY A 337 -1.81 -8.96 -27.72
N GLU A 338 -1.43 -9.10 -26.45
CA GLU A 338 -2.27 -8.66 -25.32
C GLU A 338 -2.41 -7.13 -25.26
N LEU A 339 -1.31 -6.40 -25.49
CA LEU A 339 -1.32 -4.94 -25.54
C LEU A 339 -2.09 -4.41 -26.75
N GLU A 340 -1.97 -5.04 -27.93
CA GLU A 340 -2.76 -4.71 -29.11
C GLU A 340 -4.25 -4.95 -28.88
N PHE A 341 -4.60 -6.07 -28.25
CA PHE A 341 -5.99 -6.35 -27.87
C PHE A 341 -6.54 -5.27 -26.91
N ALA A 342 -5.76 -4.87 -25.90
CA ALA A 342 -6.13 -3.78 -25.01
C ALA A 342 -6.23 -2.44 -25.74
N GLY A 343 -5.30 -2.14 -26.65
CA GLY A 343 -5.30 -0.92 -27.47
C GLY A 343 -6.54 -0.81 -28.36
N LYS A 344 -6.97 -1.92 -28.98
CA LYS A 344 -8.22 -1.98 -29.76
C LYS A 344 -9.45 -1.72 -28.90
N LEU A 345 -9.49 -2.27 -27.68
CA LEU A 345 -10.56 -1.99 -26.72
C LEU A 345 -10.58 -0.49 -26.36
N PHE A 346 -9.44 0.09 -26.02
CA PHE A 346 -9.36 1.50 -25.68
C PHE A 346 -9.76 2.41 -26.84
N ALA A 347 -9.38 2.06 -28.08
CA ALA A 347 -9.79 2.79 -29.28
C ALA A 347 -11.31 2.75 -29.51
N GLN A 348 -12.00 1.67 -29.11
CA GLN A 348 -13.46 1.56 -29.16
C GLN A 348 -14.14 2.38 -28.06
N ASN A 349 -13.41 2.82 -27.04
CA ASN A 349 -13.92 3.57 -25.89
C ASN A 349 -13.14 4.89 -25.69
N PRO A 350 -13.28 5.88 -26.60
CA PRO A 350 -12.47 7.09 -26.62
C PRO A 350 -12.65 7.99 -25.39
N SER A 351 -13.71 7.79 -24.59
CA SER A 351 -13.92 8.50 -23.33
C SER A 351 -12.97 8.07 -22.21
N TRP A 352 -12.33 6.90 -22.32
CA TRP A 352 -11.43 6.37 -21.30
C TRP A 352 -10.03 6.95 -21.48
N PRO A 353 -9.50 7.70 -20.50
CA PRO A 353 -8.08 8.08 -20.53
C PRO A 353 -7.23 6.83 -20.49
N VAL A 354 -6.23 6.76 -21.38
CA VAL A 354 -5.24 5.69 -21.39
C VAL A 354 -3.95 6.27 -20.82
N ILE A 355 -3.55 5.77 -19.66
CA ILE A 355 -2.38 6.24 -18.93
C ILE A 355 -1.26 5.23 -19.15
N ASP A 356 -0.15 5.71 -19.70
CA ASP A 356 1.09 4.93 -19.77
C ASP A 356 1.78 4.94 -18.40
N VAL A 357 1.96 3.75 -17.81
CA VAL A 357 2.57 3.54 -16.50
C VAL A 357 4.04 3.10 -16.58
N THR A 358 4.64 3.15 -17.78
CA THR A 358 6.05 2.79 -17.98
C THR A 358 6.96 3.65 -17.11
N GLU A 359 7.76 3.01 -16.26
CA GLU A 359 8.78 3.65 -15.39
C GLU A 359 8.22 4.75 -14.46
N LYS A 360 6.91 4.76 -14.22
CA LYS A 360 6.27 5.71 -13.31
C LYS A 360 6.05 5.11 -11.93
N ALA A 361 6.19 5.95 -10.92
CA ALA A 361 5.79 5.61 -9.57
C ALA A 361 4.25 5.50 -9.47
N ILE A 362 3.78 4.81 -8.43
CA ILE A 362 2.34 4.64 -8.20
C ILE A 362 1.69 5.99 -7.86
N GLU A 363 2.41 6.82 -7.09
CA GLU A 363 2.05 8.17 -6.67
C GLU A 363 1.83 9.09 -7.87
N GLU A 364 2.72 9.04 -8.86
CA GLU A 364 2.64 9.84 -10.09
C GLU A 364 1.43 9.41 -10.93
N THR A 365 1.25 8.10 -11.10
CA THR A 365 0.10 7.56 -11.85
C THR A 365 -1.21 7.92 -11.15
N ALA A 366 -1.25 7.84 -9.82
CA ALA A 366 -2.40 8.25 -9.01
C ALA A 366 -2.71 9.74 -9.17
N ALA A 367 -1.70 10.60 -9.18
CA ALA A 367 -1.88 12.03 -9.39
C ALA A 367 -2.53 12.33 -10.76
N VAL A 368 -2.11 11.64 -11.82
CA VAL A 368 -2.72 11.76 -13.16
C VAL A 368 -4.18 11.30 -13.16
N VAL A 369 -4.48 10.13 -12.57
CA VAL A 369 -5.86 9.61 -12.46
C VAL A 369 -6.74 10.60 -11.70
N LEU A 370 -6.30 11.09 -10.54
CA LEU A 370 -7.05 11.99 -9.69
C LEU A 370 -7.30 13.35 -10.35
N ARG A 371 -6.29 13.91 -11.04
CA ARG A 371 -6.47 15.14 -11.81
C ARG A 371 -7.58 14.98 -12.84
N LEU A 372 -7.49 13.95 -13.69
CA LEU A 372 -8.49 13.69 -14.72
C LEU A 372 -9.88 13.40 -14.13
N PHE A 373 -9.95 12.70 -12.99
CA PHE A 373 -11.19 12.43 -12.27
C PHE A 373 -11.84 13.73 -11.75
N HIS A 374 -11.06 14.61 -11.13
CA HIS A 374 -11.54 15.88 -10.58
C HIS A 374 -11.93 16.88 -11.66
N ASP A 375 -11.14 17.01 -12.74
CA ASP A 375 -11.44 17.91 -13.86
C ASP A 375 -12.81 17.57 -14.48
N ARG A 376 -13.09 16.28 -14.66
CA ARG A 376 -14.37 15.79 -15.17
C ARG A 376 -15.53 16.07 -14.21
N LYS A 377 -15.29 15.98 -12.90
CA LYS A 377 -16.30 16.26 -11.87
C LYS A 377 -16.60 17.76 -11.78
N HIS A 378 -15.60 18.62 -11.88
CA HIS A 378 -15.77 20.07 -11.86
C HIS A 378 -16.51 20.60 -13.09
N ASN A 379 -16.16 20.11 -14.29
CA ASN A 379 -16.84 20.49 -15.53
C ASN A 379 -18.32 20.07 -15.54
N PHE A 380 -18.69 19.00 -14.83
CA PHE A 380 -20.09 18.60 -14.64
C PHE A 380 -20.86 19.55 -13.71
N LEU A 381 -20.21 20.04 -12.64
CA LEU A 381 -20.83 20.97 -11.70
C LEU A 381 -21.01 22.39 -12.27
N GLN A 382 -20.13 22.81 -13.20
CA GLN A 382 -20.25 24.10 -13.89
C GLN A 382 -21.19 24.01 -15.10
N GLY A 383 -21.13 22.93 -15.90
CA GLY A 383 -22.01 22.72 -17.06
C GLY A 383 -23.51 22.55 -16.73
N GLY A 384 -23.87 22.34 -15.46
CA GLY A 384 -25.27 22.36 -15.00
C GLY A 384 -25.84 23.75 -14.70
N LYS A 385 -25.01 24.82 -14.80
CA LYS A 385 -25.45 26.21 -14.56
C LYS A 385 -25.50 27.08 -15.82
N ASP A 386 -25.00 26.60 -16.96
CA ASP A 386 -24.86 27.39 -18.20
C ASP A 386 -25.79 26.92 -19.33
N GLU A 387 -27.06 26.62 -19.02
CA GLU A 387 -28.14 26.54 -20.01
C GLU A 387 -29.01 27.82 -19.95
N LYS A 388 -28.35 28.98 -20.05
CA LYS A 388 -28.96 30.23 -20.53
C LYS A 388 -27.98 30.90 -21.47
N ASN A 389 -28.04 30.51 -22.74
CA ASN A 389 -27.33 31.16 -23.83
C ASN A 389 -27.86 32.62 -24.01
N PRO A 390 -27.06 33.69 -23.78
CA PRO A 390 -27.49 35.05 -24.08
C PRO A 390 -26.95 35.57 -25.42
N PHE A 391 -26.21 34.78 -26.20
CA PHE A 391 -25.61 35.25 -27.46
C PHE A 391 -26.13 34.46 -28.67
N ARG A 392 -27.39 34.73 -29.02
CA ARG A 392 -27.88 34.56 -30.39
C ARG A 392 -27.74 35.90 -31.10
N VAL A 393 -26.57 36.15 -31.68
CA VAL A 393 -26.36 37.25 -32.61
C VAL A 393 -27.24 36.98 -33.84
N LYS A 394 -28.15 37.92 -34.12
CA LYS A 394 -28.87 37.99 -35.40
C LYS A 394 -27.89 38.57 -36.42
N GLU A 395 -27.64 37.84 -37.50
CA GLU A 395 -27.05 38.40 -38.71
C GLU A 395 -28.15 38.96 -39.63
N PRO A 396 -27.84 39.98 -40.45
CA PRO A 396 -28.80 40.82 -41.16
C PRO A 396 -29.58 40.12 -42.28
#